data_AF-A0A968M3X8-F1
#
_entry.id   AF-A0A968M3X8-F1
#
_cell.length_a   1.000
_cell.length_b   1.000
_cell.length_c   1.000
_cell.angle_alpha   90.00
_cell.angle_beta   90.00
_cell.angle_gamma   90.00
#
_symmetry.space_group_name_H-M   'P 1'
#
loop_
_entity.id
_entity.type
_entity.pdbx_description
1 polymer ?
#
loop_
_entity_poly.entity_id
_entity_poly.type
_entity_poly.pdbx_seq_one_letter_code
_entity_poly.pdbx_strand_id
1 'polypeptide(L)'
;MGRGSLLRVSLALLLRDRVITITSAQNKLRYSVETRDGQVLADDLTEAQLEARHPELYQQIRPAIAQPQAVEPLWMIAPVPLETK
;
A
#
# COMPACT_ATOMS: atom_id res chain seq x y z
N MET A 1 -28.92 -8.40 -6.37
CA MET A 1 -27.95 -8.85 -5.35
C MET A 1 -26.57 -8.35 -5.77
N GLY A 2 -26.25 -7.08 -5.48
CA GLY A 2 -24.97 -6.48 -5.89
C GLY A 2 -23.86 -7.00 -5.00
N ARG A 3 -23.04 -7.92 -5.50
CA ARG A 3 -21.81 -8.32 -4.81
C ARG A 3 -20.89 -7.10 -4.82
N GLY A 4 -20.76 -6.44 -3.67
CA GLY A 4 -19.74 -5.44 -3.46
C GLY A 4 -18.39 -6.10 -3.75
N SER A 5 -17.82 -5.80 -4.92
CA SER A 5 -16.46 -6.16 -5.23
C SER A 5 -15.59 -5.46 -4.20
N LEU A 6 -15.10 -6.21 -3.23
CA LEU A 6 -14.00 -5.77 -2.37
C LEU A 6 -12.89 -5.36 -3.33
N LEU A 7 -12.70 -4.05 -3.49
CA LEU A 7 -11.63 -3.48 -4.31
C LEU A 7 -10.32 -4.03 -3.77
N ARG A 8 -9.78 -5.04 -4.45
CA ARG A 8 -8.42 -5.50 -4.23
C ARG A 8 -7.52 -4.49 -4.91
N VAL A 9 -6.88 -3.66 -4.10
CA VAL A 9 -5.84 -2.76 -4.58
C VAL A 9 -4.54 -3.55 -4.55
N SER A 10 -3.97 -3.79 -5.72
CA SER A 10 -2.67 -4.41 -5.89
C SER A 10 -1.69 -3.39 -6.48
N LEU A 11 -0.62 -3.09 -5.75
CA LEU A 11 0.46 -2.22 -6.21
C LEU A 11 1.70 -3.07 -6.47
N ALA A 12 2.23 -3.01 -7.69
CA ALA A 12 3.50 -3.64 -8.05
C ALA A 12 4.63 -2.61 -8.04
N LEU A 13 5.67 -2.87 -7.25
CA LEU A 13 6.88 -2.07 -7.18
C LEU A 13 7.98 -2.80 -7.94
N LEU A 14 8.36 -2.24 -9.09
CA LEU A 14 9.43 -2.75 -9.94
C LEU A 14 10.77 -2.21 -9.43
N LEU A 15 11.55 -3.07 -8.79
CA LEU A 15 12.93 -2.81 -8.45
C LEU A 15 13.85 -3.29 -9.57
N ARG A 16 15.14 -2.97 -9.46
CA ARG A 16 16.15 -3.32 -10.47
C ARG A 16 16.15 -4.82 -10.80
N ASP A 17 16.08 -5.66 -9.77
CA ASP A 17 16.22 -7.12 -9.87
C ASP A 17 14.98 -7.89 -9.37
N ARG A 18 14.01 -7.18 -8.75
CA ARG A 18 12.87 -7.80 -8.06
C ARG A 18 11.58 -7.05 -8.35
N VAL A 19 10.47 -7.75 -8.23
CA VAL A 19 9.13 -7.17 -8.25
C VAL A 19 8.49 -7.47 -6.90
N ILE A 20 7.89 -6.46 -6.29
CA ILE A 20 7.13 -6.62 -5.05
C ILE A 20 5.69 -6.31 -5.35
N THR A 21 4.81 -7.27 -5.10
CA THR A 21 3.37 -7.09 -5.22
C THR A 21 2.80 -6.89 -3.81
N ILE A 22 2.23 -5.72 -3.58
CA ILE A 22 1.52 -5.36 -2.35
C ILE A 22 0.04 -5.50 -2.62
N THR A 23 -0.63 -6.42 -1.92
CA THR A 23 -2.08 -6.63 -2.03
C THR A 23 -2.75 -6.18 -0.75
N SER A 24 -3.71 -5.26 -0.85
CA SER A 24 -4.60 -4.93 0.27
C SER A 24 -5.87 -5.76 0.18
N ALA A 25 -6.16 -6.55 1.22
CA ALA A 25 -7.40 -7.31 1.34
C ALA A 25 -7.91 -7.23 2.79
N GLN A 26 -9.18 -6.85 2.96
CA GLN A 26 -9.83 -6.79 4.28
C GLN A 26 -9.04 -5.97 5.32
N ASN A 27 -8.48 -4.83 4.90
CA ASN A 27 -7.67 -3.94 5.74
C ASN A 27 -6.34 -4.54 6.24
N LYS A 28 -5.84 -5.59 5.57
CA LYS A 28 -4.52 -6.18 5.81
C LYS A 28 -3.69 -6.14 4.54
N LEU A 29 -2.44 -5.69 4.67
CA LEU A 29 -1.46 -5.72 3.59
C LEU A 29 -0.79 -7.09 3.54
N ARG A 30 -0.69 -7.64 2.33
CA ARG A 30 0.07 -8.84 2.00
C ARG A 30 1.12 -8.52 0.97
N TYR A 31 2.28 -9.14 1.10
CA TYR A 31 3.43 -8.86 0.27
C TYR A 31 3.90 -10.14 -0.42
N SER A 32 4.11 -10.05 -1.71
CA SER A 32 4.75 -11.10 -2.50
C SER A 32 5.98 -10.52 -3.16
N VAL A 33 7.07 -11.29 -3.16
CA VAL A 33 8.37 -10.90 -3.72
C VAL A 33 8.73 -11.92 -4.78
N GLU A 34 8.93 -11.44 -5.98
CA GLU A 34 9.35 -12.23 -7.13
C GLU A 34 10.61 -11.60 -7.74
N THR A 35 11.42 -12.40 -8.44
CA THR A 35 12.47 -11.88 -9.30
C THR A 35 11.83 -11.27 -10.54
N ARG A 36 12.56 -10.40 -11.23
CA ARG A 36 12.10 -9.85 -12.52
C ARG A 36 11.85 -10.92 -13.59
N ASP A 37 12.45 -12.10 -13.44
CA ASP A 37 12.27 -13.26 -14.31
C ASP A 37 10.97 -14.04 -13.99
N GLY A 38 10.23 -13.63 -12.95
CA GLY A 38 8.99 -14.27 -12.50
C GLY A 38 9.19 -15.41 -11.49
N GLN A 39 10.40 -15.57 -10.93
CA GLN A 39 10.63 -16.55 -9.88
C GLN A 39 10.10 -15.99 -8.55
N VAL A 40 9.09 -16.64 -7.97
CA VAL A 40 8.56 -16.27 -6.65
C VAL A 40 9.59 -16.64 -5.58
N LEU A 41 10.11 -15.64 -4.88
CA LEU A 41 11.02 -15.80 -3.75
C LEU A 41 10.26 -15.92 -2.43
N ALA A 42 9.14 -15.21 -2.31
CA ALA A 42 8.24 -15.27 -1.17
C ALA A 42 6.82 -14.81 -1.56
N ASP A 43 5.80 -15.38 -0.93
CA ASP A 43 4.39 -15.06 -1.16
C ASP A 43 3.63 -14.94 0.17
N ASP A 44 2.53 -14.20 0.17
CA ASP A 44 1.63 -13.96 1.32
C ASP A 44 2.34 -13.48 2.61
N LEU A 45 3.45 -12.74 2.49
CA LEU A 45 4.17 -12.22 3.64
C LEU A 45 3.34 -11.14 4.35
N THR A 46 3.44 -11.10 5.68
CA THR A 46 3.01 -9.94 6.48
C THR A 46 4.09 -8.88 6.48
N GLU A 47 3.77 -7.66 6.90
CA GLU A 47 4.74 -6.58 7.03
C GLU A 47 5.95 -6.97 7.89
N ALA A 48 5.71 -7.56 9.06
CA ALA A 48 6.78 -8.04 9.95
C ALA A 48 7.64 -9.15 9.31
N GLN A 49 7.04 -10.04 8.50
CA GLN A 49 7.80 -11.07 7.80
C GLN A 49 8.62 -10.49 6.64
N LEU A 50 8.10 -9.46 5.97
CA LEU A 50 8.83 -8.74 4.94
C LEU A 50 10.02 -7.99 5.54
N GLU A 51 9.85 -7.31 6.67
CA GLU A 51 10.94 -6.64 7.39
C GLU A 51 12.01 -7.64 7.85
N ALA A 52 11.60 -8.79 8.39
CA ALA A 52 12.52 -9.81 8.89
C ALA A 52 13.32 -10.51 7.77
N ARG A 53 12.68 -10.80 6.63
CA ARG A 53 13.31 -11.57 5.53
C ARG A 53 13.96 -10.69 4.47
N HIS A 54 13.41 -9.49 4.26
CA HIS A 54 13.79 -8.55 3.22
C HIS A 54 13.79 -7.10 3.75
N PRO A 55 14.63 -6.78 4.75
CA PRO A 55 14.67 -5.45 5.34
C PRO A 55 15.00 -4.35 4.32
N GLU A 56 15.77 -4.68 3.27
CA GLU A 56 16.10 -3.72 2.21
C GLU A 56 14.90 -3.35 1.34
N LEU A 57 13.95 -4.28 1.19
CA LEU A 57 12.72 -4.07 0.45
C LEU A 57 11.74 -3.28 1.32
N TYR A 58 11.61 -3.65 2.59
CA TYR A 58 10.77 -2.93 3.54
C TYR A 58 11.12 -1.43 3.61
N GLN A 59 12.41 -1.09 3.69
CA GLN A 59 12.85 0.32 3.69
C GLN A 59 12.47 1.09 2.42
N GLN A 60 12.50 0.42 1.25
CA GLN A 60 12.18 1.05 -0.03
C GLN A 60 10.68 1.26 -0.23
N ILE A 61 9.84 0.34 0.27
CA ILE A 61 8.40 0.44 0.11
C ILE A 61 7.72 1.24 1.24
N ARG A 62 8.35 1.35 2.42
CA ARG A 62 7.86 2.11 3.56
C ARG A 62 7.34 3.51 3.21
N PRO A 63 8.03 4.36 2.43
CA PRO A 63 7.49 5.67 2.05
C PRO A 63 6.23 5.60 1.17
N ALA A 64 6.05 4.54 0.38
CA ALA A 64 4.87 4.33 -0.44
C ALA A 64 3.66 3.80 0.36
N ILE A 65 3.90 3.16 1.52
CA ILE A 65 2.87 2.58 2.39
C ILE A 65 2.52 3.49 3.56
N ALA A 66 3.49 4.28 4.04
CA ALA A 66 3.31 5.28 5.07
C ALA A 66 2.50 6.46 4.51
N GLN A 67 1.19 6.27 4.39
CA GLN A 67 0.15 7.28 4.43
C GLN A 67 -1.24 6.60 4.35
N PRO A 68 -1.83 6.17 5.48
CA PRO A 68 -3.18 6.63 5.75
C PRO A 68 -3.03 8.11 6.11
N GLN A 69 -3.03 9.01 5.12
CA GLN A 69 -3.50 10.34 5.44
C GLN A 69 -4.88 10.12 6.03
N ALA A 70 -5.07 10.51 7.29
CA ALA A 70 -6.39 10.75 7.79
C ALA A 70 -7.03 11.65 6.74
N VAL A 71 -7.92 11.08 5.92
CA VAL A 71 -8.78 11.88 5.06
C VAL A 71 -9.65 12.58 6.07
N GLU A 72 -9.17 13.73 6.56
CA GLU A 72 -10.00 14.62 7.34
C GLU A 72 -11.18 14.90 6.42
N PRO A 73 -12.37 14.46 6.81
CA PRO A 73 -13.50 14.53 5.92
C PRO A 73 -13.71 16.01 5.60
N LEU A 74 -13.83 16.33 4.30
CA LEU A 74 -13.85 17.68 3.72
C LEU A 74 -14.84 18.66 4.36
N TRP A 75 -15.72 18.21 5.27
CA TRP A 75 -16.60 19.05 6.08
C TRP A 75 -15.90 19.78 7.25
N MET A 76 -14.66 19.40 7.62
CA MET A 76 -13.90 20.11 8.67
C MET A 76 -13.15 21.35 8.15
N ILE A 77 -13.10 21.57 6.83
CA ILE A 77 -12.64 22.83 6.26
C ILE A 77 -13.82 23.80 6.35
N ALA A 78 -13.97 24.46 7.49
CA ALA A 78 -14.97 25.51 7.66
C ALA A 78 -14.81 26.53 6.51
N PRO A 79 -15.90 27.01 5.89
CA PRO A 79 -15.81 28.09 4.94
C PRO A 79 -15.27 29.32 5.66
N VAL A 80 -14.11 29.82 5.21
CA VAL A 80 -13.63 31.15 5.60
C VAL A 80 -14.69 32.16 5.12
N PRO A 81 -15.39 32.89 6.01
CA PRO A 81 -16.26 33.96 5.54
C PRO A 81 -15.37 35.03 4.90
N LEU A 82 -15.62 35.33 3.63
CA LEU A 82 -15.07 36.49 2.96
C LEU A 82 -15.74 37.73 3.57
N GLU A 83 -15.20 38.25 4.67
CA GLU A 83 -15.57 39.59 5.12
C GLU A 83 -15.05 40.60 4.11
N THR A 84 -15.92 40.95 3.16
CA THR A 84 -15.85 42.17 2.38
C THR A 84 -16.22 43.34 3.28
N LYS A 85 -15.24 44.16 3.67
CA LYS A 85 -15.42 45.61 3.76
C LYS A 85 -14.10 46.37 3.74
#